data_AF-A0A917EQ33-F1
#
_entry.id   AF-A0A917EQ33-F1
#
_cell.length_a   1.000
_cell.length_b   1.000
_cell.length_c   1.000
_cell.angle_alpha   90.00
_cell.angle_beta   90.00
_cell.angle_gamma   90.00
#
_symmetry.space_group_name_H-M   'P 1'
#
loop_
_entity.id
_entity.type
_entity.pdbx_description
1 polymer ?
#
loop_
_entity_poly.entity_id
_entity_poly.type
_entity_poly.pdbx_seq_one_letter_code
_entity_poly.pdbx_strand_id
1 'polypeptide(L)'
;MEPNPRRRLAAVLVDGLGPVGARTALALAEAGVGTLLLRDGTQGSAVQQSSTAQTVDAEQVGDPYLSIHHGLPRSTGLQDLLDRAAQQPASQPAPQQTAVMECPADMRPDGADVCVLSLGESSGAGPAGTRSASRTSALHAATVSAAAQQASLVMPVLCPAAGEAEIGPLIAQPGVLEGFACAGCRELSAAATDIQPAPAGTSVEHTAGHNPADARLHHQLTAGLITRQLLTLLDGVRNPALAEHSLLLRPDGGWERRPAPVHPECACQLVSPEPLPS
;
A
#
# COMPACT_ATOMS: atom_id res chain seq x y z
N MET A 1 6.42 26.93 -0.26
CA MET A 1 6.37 26.26 1.05
C MET A 1 7.52 25.27 1.05
N GLU A 2 8.53 25.48 1.88
CA GLU A 2 9.66 24.55 1.94
C GLU A 2 9.19 23.19 2.45
N PRO A 3 9.65 22.07 1.87
CA PRO A 3 9.28 20.75 2.34
C PRO A 3 9.83 20.51 3.75
N ASN A 4 9.01 19.86 4.58
CA ASN A 4 9.35 19.55 5.96
C ASN A 4 10.67 18.75 6.02
N PRO A 5 11.69 19.18 6.78
CA PRO A 5 12.98 18.49 6.86
C PRO A 5 12.85 17.03 7.29
N ARG A 6 11.80 16.67 8.07
CA ARG A 6 11.52 15.28 8.44
C ARG A 6 11.24 14.39 7.24
N ARG A 7 10.44 14.88 6.29
CA ARG A 7 10.12 14.12 5.06
C ARG A 7 11.37 13.85 4.24
N ARG A 8 12.30 14.81 4.18
CA ARG A 8 13.58 14.68 3.45
C ARG A 8 14.55 13.67 4.06
N LEU A 9 14.43 13.39 5.35
CA LEU A 9 15.24 12.41 6.04
C LEU A 9 14.58 11.03 6.05
N ALA A 10 13.30 10.97 5.67
CA ALA A 10 12.54 9.74 5.72
C ALA A 10 12.84 8.82 4.53
N ALA A 11 12.87 7.52 4.80
CA ALA A 11 12.90 6.45 3.83
C ALA A 11 11.58 5.67 3.85
N VAL A 12 10.90 5.60 2.70
CA VAL A 12 9.65 4.85 2.54
C VAL A 12 9.85 3.72 1.55
N LEU A 13 9.55 2.48 1.97
CA LEU A 13 9.42 1.34 1.08
C LEU A 13 8.00 1.28 0.53
N VAL A 14 7.86 1.12 -0.78
CA VAL A 14 6.61 0.74 -1.43
C VAL A 14 6.77 -0.66 -2.01
N ASP A 15 6.15 -1.64 -1.33
CA ASP A 15 6.15 -3.05 -1.71
C ASP A 15 4.84 -3.39 -2.41
N GLY A 16 4.94 -3.69 -3.71
CA GLY A 16 3.82 -3.92 -4.62
C GLY A 16 3.53 -2.71 -5.50
N LEU A 17 4.16 -2.66 -6.68
CA LEU A 17 3.98 -1.59 -7.67
C LEU A 17 2.78 -1.88 -8.59
N GLY A 18 1.63 -2.18 -8.00
CA GLY A 18 0.34 -2.12 -8.70
C GLY A 18 -0.10 -0.68 -8.95
N PRO A 19 -1.29 -0.46 -9.54
CA PRO A 19 -1.81 0.88 -9.82
C PRO A 19 -1.83 1.81 -8.61
N VAL A 20 -2.17 1.29 -7.43
CA VAL A 20 -2.19 2.07 -6.17
C VAL A 20 -0.79 2.32 -5.65
N GLY A 21 0.06 1.29 -5.58
CA GLY A 21 1.44 1.42 -5.06
C GLY A 21 2.28 2.40 -5.88
N ALA A 22 2.25 2.31 -7.22
CA ALA A 22 3.02 3.23 -8.06
C ALA A 22 2.52 4.68 -7.98
N ARG A 23 1.21 4.91 -7.94
CA ARG A 23 0.65 6.26 -7.73
C ARG A 23 1.03 6.81 -6.35
N THR A 24 1.07 5.95 -5.33
CA THR A 24 1.51 6.32 -3.99
C THR A 24 2.99 6.73 -4.00
N ALA A 25 3.85 5.95 -4.64
CA ALA A 25 5.28 6.25 -4.79
C ALA A 25 5.50 7.59 -5.51
N LEU A 26 4.80 7.82 -6.63
CA LEU A 26 4.85 9.08 -7.37
C LEU A 26 4.45 10.27 -6.48
N ALA A 27 3.31 10.16 -5.80
CA ALA A 27 2.81 11.23 -4.94
C ALA A 27 3.72 11.50 -3.72
N LEU A 28 4.41 10.48 -3.20
CA LEU A 28 5.41 10.66 -2.14
C LEU A 28 6.67 11.37 -2.65
N ALA A 29 7.13 11.07 -3.87
CA ALA A 29 8.26 11.75 -4.49
C ALA A 29 7.92 13.24 -4.74
N GLU A 30 6.74 13.52 -5.30
CA GLU A 30 6.24 14.87 -5.49
C GLU A 30 6.10 15.64 -4.16
N ALA A 31 5.80 14.93 -3.07
CA ALA A 31 5.72 15.49 -1.72
C ALA A 31 7.08 15.72 -1.04
N GLY A 32 8.19 15.36 -1.70
CA GLY A 32 9.56 15.58 -1.21
C GLY A 32 10.00 14.62 -0.11
N VAL A 33 9.55 13.36 -0.16
CA VAL A 33 10.13 12.29 0.67
C VAL A 33 11.58 12.07 0.25
N GLY A 34 12.49 11.90 1.22
CA GLY A 34 13.93 11.83 0.96
C GLY A 34 14.33 10.65 0.11
N THR A 35 13.91 9.46 0.53
CA THR A 35 14.26 8.19 -0.11
C THR A 35 13.01 7.34 -0.33
N LEU A 36 12.84 6.85 -1.55
CA LEU A 36 11.84 5.85 -1.91
C LEU A 36 12.52 4.56 -2.32
N LEU A 37 12.18 3.48 -1.62
CA LEU A 37 12.57 2.13 -1.98
C LEU A 37 11.39 1.48 -2.70
N LEU A 38 11.62 0.93 -3.88
CA LEU A 38 10.58 0.34 -4.72
C LEU A 38 10.79 -1.16 -4.82
N ARG A 39 9.82 -1.95 -4.40
CA ARG A 39 9.83 -3.41 -4.53
C ARG A 39 8.58 -3.88 -5.28
N ASP A 40 8.77 -4.74 -6.26
CA ASP A 40 7.66 -5.38 -6.97
C ASP A 40 7.77 -6.90 -6.86
N GLY A 41 6.92 -7.50 -6.02
CA GLY A 41 6.87 -8.94 -5.78
C GLY A 41 6.43 -9.77 -7.00
N THR A 42 5.98 -9.14 -8.08
CA THR A 42 5.50 -9.87 -9.28
C THR A 42 6.64 -10.49 -10.11
N GLN A 43 7.90 -10.17 -9.84
CA GLN A 43 9.04 -10.69 -10.61
C GLN A 43 9.37 -12.17 -10.37
N GLY A 44 8.77 -12.81 -9.35
CA GLY A 44 8.98 -14.23 -9.05
C GLY A 44 8.25 -15.21 -9.97
N SER A 45 7.29 -14.75 -10.78
CA SER A 45 6.54 -15.61 -11.69
C SER A 45 7.00 -15.38 -13.13
N ALA A 46 8.14 -15.96 -13.50
CA ALA A 46 8.60 -16.10 -14.89
C ALA A 46 7.70 -17.04 -15.74
N VAL A 47 6.39 -17.02 -15.49
CA VAL A 47 5.39 -17.83 -16.19
C VAL A 47 4.60 -16.89 -17.11
N GLN A 48 4.99 -16.94 -18.38
CA GLN A 48 4.23 -16.52 -19.56
C GLN A 48 3.50 -15.16 -19.45
N GLN A 49 4.25 -14.11 -19.78
CA GLN A 49 3.70 -12.90 -20.38
C GLN A 49 3.01 -13.28 -21.71
N SER A 50 1.76 -13.73 -21.62
CA SER A 50 0.90 -13.88 -22.80
C SER A 50 0.47 -12.48 -23.23
N SER A 51 1.13 -11.99 -24.28
CA SER A 51 0.84 -10.75 -24.98
C SER A 51 -0.60 -10.76 -25.51
N THR A 52 -1.54 -10.29 -24.71
CA THR A 52 -2.80 -9.72 -25.22
C THR A 52 -2.74 -8.23 -25.00
N ALA A 53 -1.82 -7.60 -25.73
CA ALA A 53 -1.80 -6.15 -25.88
C ALA A 53 -3.05 -5.74 -26.67
N GLN A 54 -4.14 -5.47 -25.97
CA GLN A 54 -5.08 -4.46 -26.46
C GLN A 54 -4.35 -3.13 -26.35
N THR A 55 -3.82 -2.67 -27.47
CA THR A 55 -3.36 -1.30 -27.69
C THR A 55 -4.55 -0.36 -27.48
N VAL A 56 -4.80 0.03 -26.24
CA VAL A 56 -5.53 1.25 -25.94
C VAL A 56 -4.51 2.37 -26.13
N ASP A 57 -4.79 3.31 -27.04
CA ASP A 57 -3.91 4.45 -27.34
C ASP A 57 -3.48 5.17 -26.05
N ALA A 58 -2.25 4.86 -25.59
CA ALA A 58 -1.68 5.38 -24.36
C ALA A 58 -1.40 6.90 -24.43
N GLU A 59 -1.43 7.48 -25.63
CA GLU A 59 -1.24 8.92 -25.85
C GLU A 59 -2.48 9.78 -25.55
N GLN A 60 -3.70 9.23 -25.59
CA GLN A 60 -4.92 10.03 -25.39
C GLN A 60 -5.35 10.17 -23.94
N VAL A 61 -4.81 9.33 -23.05
CA VAL A 61 -5.12 9.38 -21.63
C VAL A 61 -3.81 9.60 -20.93
N GLY A 62 -3.55 10.82 -20.46
CA GLY A 62 -2.34 11.23 -19.74
C GLY A 62 -2.13 10.52 -18.39
N ASP A 63 -2.33 9.21 -18.37
CA ASP A 63 -2.12 8.33 -17.25
C ASP A 63 -0.75 7.67 -17.44
N PRO A 64 0.30 8.18 -16.77
CA PRO A 64 1.67 7.71 -16.95
C PRO A 64 1.84 6.22 -16.65
N TYR A 65 0.88 5.62 -15.95
CA TYR A 65 0.85 4.21 -15.59
C TYR A 65 0.57 3.26 -16.78
N LEU A 66 -0.12 3.72 -17.84
CA LEU A 66 -0.38 2.88 -19.02
C LEU A 66 0.88 2.60 -19.85
N SER A 67 1.89 3.47 -19.74
CA SER A 67 3.18 3.34 -20.43
C SER A 67 4.04 2.21 -19.85
N ILE A 68 3.70 1.67 -18.67
CA ILE A 68 4.46 0.63 -17.98
C ILE A 68 4.22 -0.77 -18.61
N HIS A 69 3.33 -0.89 -19.60
CA HIS A 69 2.94 -2.17 -20.20
C HIS A 69 3.90 -2.73 -21.29
N HIS A 70 5.10 -2.16 -21.48
CA HIS A 70 6.03 -2.56 -22.54
C HIS A 70 7.05 -3.65 -22.18
N GLY A 71 6.76 -4.52 -21.20
CA GLY A 71 7.62 -5.65 -20.84
C GLY A 71 8.88 -5.29 -20.03
N LEU A 72 9.04 -4.01 -19.68
CA LEU A 72 10.04 -3.56 -18.72
C LEU A 72 9.56 -3.79 -17.27
N PRO A 73 10.48 -3.94 -16.30
CA PRO A 73 10.12 -3.91 -14.88
C PRO A 73 9.31 -2.65 -14.55
N ARG A 74 8.25 -2.80 -13.72
CA ARG A 74 7.39 -1.66 -13.36
C ARG A 74 8.14 -0.56 -12.61
N SER A 75 9.14 -0.94 -11.83
CA SER A 75 10.05 -0.05 -11.13
C SER A 75 10.84 0.85 -12.09
N THR A 76 11.34 0.29 -13.19
CA THR A 76 12.05 1.04 -14.23
C THR A 76 11.13 2.05 -14.92
N GLY A 77 9.92 1.63 -15.31
CA GLY A 77 8.94 2.54 -15.90
C GLY A 77 8.53 3.67 -14.94
N LEU A 78 8.45 3.39 -13.64
CA LEU A 78 8.18 4.40 -12.62
C LEU A 78 9.37 5.36 -12.43
N GLN A 79 10.61 4.85 -12.46
CA GLN A 79 11.81 5.69 -12.42
C GLN A 79 11.84 6.70 -13.57
N ASP A 80 11.56 6.25 -14.80
CA ASP A 80 11.51 7.13 -15.98
C ASP A 80 10.48 8.26 -15.82
N LEU A 81 9.34 7.96 -15.20
CA LEU A 81 8.29 8.95 -14.92
C LEU A 81 8.75 9.96 -13.87
N LEU A 82 9.41 9.50 -12.83
CA LEU A 82 9.97 10.33 -11.76
C LEU A 82 11.08 11.24 -12.31
N ASP A 83 11.94 10.72 -13.18
CA ASP A 83 13.00 11.48 -13.83
C ASP A 83 12.42 12.54 -14.77
N ARG A 84 11.35 12.22 -15.52
CA ARG A 84 10.62 13.19 -16.35
C ARG A 84 9.95 14.28 -15.53
N ALA A 85 9.32 13.91 -14.41
CA ALA A 85 8.71 14.87 -13.48
C ALA A 85 9.78 15.81 -12.89
N ALA A 86 10.97 15.30 -12.58
CA ALA A 86 12.10 16.10 -12.11
C ALA A 86 12.69 17.03 -13.18
N GLN A 87 12.60 16.66 -14.46
CA GLN A 87 13.10 17.44 -15.61
C GLN A 87 12.13 18.51 -16.10
N GLN A 88 10.86 18.50 -15.67
CA GLN A 88 9.91 19.53 -16.09
C GLN A 88 10.37 20.92 -15.59
N PRO A 89 10.52 21.92 -16.49
CA PRO A 89 11.02 23.25 -16.14
C PRO A 89 10.03 23.93 -15.19
N ALA A 90 10.37 23.93 -13.91
CA ALA A 90 9.48 24.37 -12.86
C ALA A 90 9.28 25.90 -12.90
N SER A 91 8.02 26.34 -12.95
CA SER A 91 7.60 27.66 -12.44
C SER A 91 7.62 27.70 -10.90
N GLN A 92 8.15 26.65 -10.26
CA GLN A 92 8.19 26.38 -8.84
C GLN A 92 9.65 26.20 -8.39
N PRO A 93 9.96 26.44 -7.10
CA PRO A 93 11.30 26.18 -6.55
C PRO A 93 11.76 24.78 -6.92
N ALA A 94 13.04 24.65 -7.31
CA ALA A 94 13.62 23.41 -7.82
C ALA A 94 13.17 22.19 -6.99
N PRO A 95 12.58 21.16 -7.63
CA PRO A 95 12.11 19.99 -6.91
C PRO A 95 13.30 19.38 -6.17
N GLN A 96 13.15 19.23 -4.85
CA GLN A 96 14.16 18.55 -4.07
C GLN A 96 14.21 17.10 -4.54
N GLN A 97 15.40 16.64 -4.92
CA GLN A 97 15.60 15.32 -5.49
C GLN A 97 15.25 14.25 -4.45
N THR A 98 14.19 13.50 -4.73
CA THR A 98 13.87 12.25 -4.02
C THR A 98 14.80 11.18 -4.57
N ALA A 99 15.57 10.51 -3.71
CA ALA A 99 16.36 9.36 -4.11
C ALA A 99 15.41 8.17 -4.32
N VAL A 100 15.41 7.57 -5.50
CA VAL A 100 14.55 6.43 -5.82
C VAL A 100 15.45 5.23 -6.10
N MET A 101 15.20 4.13 -5.42
CA MET A 101 16.03 2.93 -5.51
C MET A 101 15.16 1.70 -5.66
N GLU A 102 15.55 0.80 -6.56
CA GLU A 102 14.97 -0.53 -6.62
C GLU A 102 15.46 -1.36 -5.42
N CYS A 103 14.54 -2.00 -4.72
CA CYS A 103 14.83 -2.85 -3.59
C CYS A 103 14.58 -4.32 -3.98
N PRO A 104 15.64 -5.14 -4.09
CA PRO A 104 15.50 -6.57 -4.38
C PRO A 104 14.56 -7.28 -3.40
N ALA A 105 13.90 -8.34 -3.86
CA ALA A 105 12.95 -9.09 -3.04
C ALA A 105 13.60 -9.82 -1.85
N ASP A 106 14.88 -10.17 -1.98
CA ASP A 106 15.70 -10.84 -0.97
C ASP A 106 16.41 -9.85 -0.02
N MET A 107 16.49 -8.57 -0.41
CA MET A 107 17.09 -7.54 0.41
C MET A 107 16.17 -7.22 1.59
N ARG A 108 16.69 -7.20 2.82
CA ARG A 108 15.93 -6.59 3.91
C ARG A 108 15.96 -5.06 3.73
N PRO A 109 14.81 -4.39 3.75
CA PRO A 109 14.73 -2.94 3.68
C PRO A 109 15.13 -2.31 5.03
N ASP A 110 16.26 -2.76 5.58
CA ASP A 110 16.80 -2.26 6.84
C ASP A 110 17.02 -0.74 6.68
N GLY A 111 16.26 0.05 7.44
CA GLY A 111 16.31 1.51 7.40
C GLY A 111 15.11 2.20 6.75
N ALA A 112 14.10 1.48 6.26
CA ALA A 112 12.81 2.10 5.92
C ALA A 112 12.06 2.50 7.21
N ASP A 113 11.70 3.78 7.32
CA ASP A 113 10.87 4.27 8.43
C ASP A 113 9.46 3.69 8.35
N VAL A 114 8.93 3.57 7.12
CA VAL A 114 7.59 3.06 6.84
C VAL A 114 7.60 2.20 5.58
N CYS A 115 6.91 1.07 5.62
CA CYS A 115 6.63 0.21 4.47
C CYS A 115 5.15 0.31 4.08
N VAL A 116 4.85 0.68 2.84
CA VAL A 116 3.53 0.56 2.23
C VAL A 116 3.45 -0.78 1.56
N LEU A 117 2.63 -1.67 2.09
CA LEU A 117 2.44 -3.02 1.55
C LEU A 117 1.16 -3.05 0.72
N SER A 118 1.29 -2.83 -0.59
CA SER A 118 0.19 -2.79 -1.54
C SER A 118 -0.10 -4.18 -2.12
N LEU A 119 -1.01 -4.89 -1.47
CA LEU A 119 -1.48 -6.21 -1.88
C LEU A 119 -2.65 -6.05 -2.85
N GLY A 120 -2.33 -6.10 -4.15
CA GLY A 120 -3.32 -6.20 -5.22
C GLY A 120 -3.57 -7.64 -5.62
N GLU A 121 -4.66 -7.89 -6.35
CA GLU A 121 -4.85 -9.19 -6.99
C GLU A 121 -3.69 -9.47 -7.95
N SER A 122 -2.92 -10.51 -7.64
CA SER A 122 -2.07 -11.16 -8.63
C SER A 122 -2.99 -11.53 -9.79
N SER A 123 -2.80 -10.92 -10.97
CA SER A 123 -3.67 -11.05 -12.14
C SER A 123 -3.65 -12.44 -12.78
N GLY A 124 -3.47 -13.50 -11.99
CA GLY A 124 -3.69 -14.86 -12.42
C GLY A 124 -5.15 -14.98 -12.79
N ALA A 125 -5.43 -14.86 -14.09
CA ALA A 125 -6.69 -15.16 -14.74
C ALA A 125 -7.03 -16.64 -14.55
N GLY A 126 -7.29 -17.05 -13.32
CA GLY A 126 -7.96 -18.29 -12.98
C GLY A 126 -9.46 -18.05 -13.13
N PRO A 127 -10.22 -19.03 -13.64
CA PRO A 127 -11.66 -18.90 -13.78
C PRO A 127 -12.28 -18.56 -12.43
N ALA A 128 -13.14 -17.53 -12.43
CA ALA A 128 -13.87 -16.97 -11.31
C ALA A 128 -14.67 -18.07 -10.56
N GLY A 129 -14.00 -18.79 -9.68
CA GLY A 129 -14.60 -19.80 -8.84
C GLY A 129 -14.22 -19.49 -7.41
N THR A 130 -15.15 -18.89 -6.67
CA THR A 130 -15.45 -18.96 -5.21
C THR A 130 -14.36 -19.42 -4.23
N ARG A 131 -13.07 -19.27 -4.55
CA ARG A 131 -11.94 -19.61 -3.69
C ARG A 131 -11.79 -18.53 -2.63
N SER A 132 -12.64 -18.69 -1.61
CA SER A 132 -12.43 -18.44 -0.19
C SER A 132 -11.63 -17.18 0.15
N ALA A 133 -12.36 -16.11 0.48
CA ALA A 133 -11.85 -14.91 1.14
C ALA A 133 -10.93 -15.22 2.35
N SER A 134 -11.18 -16.34 3.06
CA SER A 134 -10.34 -16.80 4.18
C SER A 134 -8.91 -17.18 3.76
N ARG A 135 -8.69 -17.73 2.56
CA ARG A 135 -7.31 -18.02 2.08
C ARG A 135 -6.54 -16.75 1.75
N THR A 136 -7.22 -15.76 1.18
CA THR A 136 -6.64 -14.45 0.87
C THR A 136 -6.25 -13.73 2.17
N SER A 137 -7.10 -13.80 3.20
CA SER A 137 -6.81 -13.26 4.53
C SER A 137 -5.55 -13.85 5.19
N ALA A 138 -5.42 -15.18 5.19
CA ALA A 138 -4.26 -15.85 5.79
C ALA A 138 -2.94 -15.56 5.04
N LEU A 139 -2.97 -15.53 3.70
CA LEU A 139 -1.79 -15.17 2.91
C LEU A 139 -1.37 -13.72 3.19
N HIS A 140 -2.34 -12.80 3.26
CA HIS A 140 -2.07 -11.40 3.59
C HIS A 140 -1.48 -11.24 5.00
N ALA A 141 -1.98 -11.99 5.99
CA ALA A 141 -1.44 -11.96 7.34
C ALA A 141 0.04 -12.34 7.39
N ALA A 142 0.43 -13.44 6.73
CA ALA A 142 1.82 -13.86 6.66
C ALA A 142 2.72 -12.82 5.98
N THR A 143 2.26 -12.22 4.86
CA THR A 143 3.02 -11.17 4.16
C THR A 143 3.17 -9.91 5.01
N VAL A 144 2.10 -9.50 5.69
CA VAL A 144 2.10 -8.36 6.62
C VAL A 144 3.05 -8.60 7.79
N SER A 145 3.04 -9.81 8.35
CA SER A 145 3.94 -10.21 9.44
C SER A 145 5.40 -10.18 8.99
N ALA A 146 5.71 -10.70 7.80
CA ALA A 146 7.05 -10.64 7.23
C ALA A 146 7.51 -9.19 6.99
N ALA A 147 6.63 -8.32 6.48
CA ALA A 147 6.93 -6.90 6.30
C ALA A 147 7.15 -6.18 7.64
N ALA A 148 6.37 -6.51 8.68
CA ALA A 148 6.50 -5.90 10.00
C ALA A 148 7.81 -6.30 10.69
N GLN A 149 8.38 -7.47 10.36
CA GLN A 149 9.72 -7.85 10.84
C GLN A 149 10.85 -7.04 10.16
N GLN A 150 10.56 -6.37 9.05
CA GLN A 150 11.54 -5.69 8.20
C GLN A 150 11.48 -4.16 8.28
N ALA A 151 10.34 -3.60 8.70
CA ALA A 151 10.13 -2.16 8.81
C ALA A 151 9.60 -1.79 10.19
N SER A 152 9.90 -0.57 10.65
CA SER A 152 9.41 -0.05 11.94
C SER A 152 7.88 0.06 11.95
N LEU A 153 7.31 0.48 10.83
CA LEU A 153 5.88 0.61 10.60
C LEU A 153 5.51 0.04 9.23
N VAL A 154 4.39 -0.68 9.18
CA VAL A 154 3.80 -1.19 7.94
C VAL A 154 2.40 -0.61 7.79
N MET A 155 2.14 -0.01 6.63
CA MET A 155 0.81 0.37 6.19
C MET A 155 0.33 -0.65 5.16
N PRO A 156 -0.46 -1.66 5.57
CA PRO A 156 -1.07 -2.59 4.64
C PRO A 156 -2.15 -1.88 3.82
N VAL A 157 -2.19 -2.21 2.54
CA VAL A 157 -3.19 -1.72 1.59
C VAL A 157 -3.71 -2.94 0.83
N LEU A 158 -4.98 -3.27 1.01
CA LEU A 158 -5.66 -4.33 0.29
C LEU A 158 -6.56 -3.70 -0.76
N CYS A 159 -6.33 -4.02 -2.04
CA CYS A 159 -7.15 -3.53 -3.14
C CYS A 159 -7.61 -4.71 -4.01
N PRO A 160 -8.64 -5.48 -3.59
CA PRO A 160 -9.27 -6.47 -4.46
C PRO A 160 -9.84 -5.85 -5.75
N ALA A 161 -9.99 -6.65 -6.80
CA ALA A 161 -10.53 -6.17 -8.08
C ALA A 161 -12.01 -5.77 -7.99
N ALA A 162 -12.70 -6.19 -6.93
CA ALA A 162 -14.08 -5.81 -6.61
C ALA A 162 -14.25 -4.33 -6.17
N GLY A 163 -13.18 -3.54 -6.19
CA GLY A 163 -13.25 -2.08 -6.08
C GLY A 163 -13.41 -1.52 -4.66
N GLU A 164 -13.42 -2.37 -3.63
CA GLU A 164 -13.19 -1.92 -2.26
C GLU A 164 -11.70 -1.89 -1.97
N ALA A 165 -11.22 -0.88 -1.25
CA ALA A 165 -9.85 -0.82 -0.77
C ALA A 165 -9.83 -0.68 0.76
N GLU A 166 -9.01 -1.48 1.43
CA GLU A 166 -8.73 -1.33 2.86
C GLU A 166 -7.33 -0.78 3.06
N ILE A 167 -7.22 0.33 3.76
CA ILE A 167 -5.95 0.98 4.13
C ILE A 167 -5.78 0.87 5.64
N GLY A 168 -4.69 0.26 6.09
CA GLY A 168 -4.37 0.14 7.50
C GLY A 168 -4.92 -1.13 8.18
N PRO A 169 -4.86 -1.19 9.53
CA PRO A 169 -4.25 -0.19 10.40
C PRO A 169 -2.74 -0.09 10.19
N LEU A 170 -2.10 0.94 10.73
CA LEU A 170 -0.65 0.96 10.87
C LEU A 170 -0.22 -0.16 11.82
N ILE A 171 0.69 -0.99 11.34
CA ILE A 171 1.20 -2.14 12.08
C ILE A 171 2.63 -1.86 12.51
N ALA A 172 2.89 -1.97 13.81
CA ALA A 172 4.21 -1.82 14.38
C ALA A 172 4.78 -3.18 14.80
N GLN A 173 6.09 -3.23 14.97
CA GLN A 173 6.72 -4.33 15.70
C GLN A 173 6.22 -4.39 17.15
N PRO A 174 6.05 -5.61 17.72
CA PRO A 174 5.65 -5.76 19.11
C PRO A 174 6.54 -4.95 20.07
N GLY A 175 5.92 -4.14 20.94
CA GLY A 175 6.63 -3.37 21.97
C GLY A 175 7.34 -2.10 21.50
N VAL A 176 7.33 -1.79 20.20
CA VAL A 176 8.02 -0.59 19.66
C VAL A 176 7.20 0.69 19.84
N LEU A 177 5.87 0.61 19.62
CA LEU A 177 4.98 1.76 19.73
C LEU A 177 3.73 1.38 20.54
N GLU A 178 3.45 2.15 21.59
CA GLU A 178 2.24 2.00 22.41
C GLU A 178 0.99 2.35 21.60
N GLY A 179 -0.06 1.53 21.72
CA GLY A 179 -1.34 1.73 21.02
C GLY A 179 -1.39 1.20 19.59
N PHE A 180 -0.27 0.77 18.99
CA PHE A 180 -0.23 0.21 17.65
C PHE A 180 -0.46 -1.30 17.67
N ALA A 181 -1.34 -1.78 16.78
CA ALA A 181 -1.54 -3.21 16.59
C ALA A 181 -0.31 -3.83 15.93
N CYS A 182 0.11 -5.02 16.37
CA CYS A 182 1.11 -5.81 15.65
C CYS A 182 0.43 -6.75 14.63
N ALA A 183 1.21 -7.43 13.78
CA ALA A 183 0.66 -8.41 12.83
C ALA A 183 -0.18 -9.50 13.53
N GLY A 184 0.24 -9.98 14.70
CA GLY A 184 -0.52 -10.94 15.51
C GLY A 184 -1.85 -10.39 16.04
N CYS A 185 -1.94 -9.09 16.37
CA CYS A 185 -3.22 -8.47 16.74
C CYS A 185 -4.21 -8.52 15.58
N ARG A 186 -3.74 -8.27 14.36
CA ARG A 186 -4.55 -8.31 13.15
C ARG A 186 -5.02 -9.74 12.84
N GLU A 187 -4.14 -10.72 12.96
CA GLU A 187 -4.48 -12.14 12.78
C GLU A 187 -5.60 -12.59 13.72
N LEU A 188 -5.48 -12.28 15.01
CA LEU A 188 -6.50 -12.60 16.01
C LEU A 188 -7.83 -11.87 15.74
N SER A 189 -7.77 -10.59 15.37
CA SER A 189 -8.97 -9.79 15.06
C SER A 189 -9.69 -10.30 13.80
N ALA A 190 -8.93 -10.73 12.79
CA ALA A 190 -9.49 -11.35 11.58
C ALA A 190 -10.18 -12.68 11.93
N ALA A 191 -9.53 -13.54 12.74
CA ALA A 191 -10.11 -14.80 13.18
C ALA A 191 -11.40 -14.61 14.00
N ALA A 192 -11.49 -13.56 14.81
CA ALA A 192 -12.71 -13.23 15.56
C ALA A 192 -13.87 -12.78 14.65
N THR A 193 -13.56 -12.11 13.54
CA THR A 193 -14.54 -11.61 12.57
C THR A 193 -15.13 -12.74 11.73
N ASP A 194 -14.31 -13.73 11.34
CA ASP A 194 -14.74 -14.90 10.56
C ASP A 194 -15.80 -15.77 11.27
N ILE A 195 -15.89 -15.69 12.60
CA ILE A 195 -16.86 -16.44 13.40
C ILE A 195 -18.24 -15.78 13.39
N GLN A 196 -18.33 -14.47 13.09
CA GLN A 196 -19.62 -13.82 12.96
C GLN A 196 -20.26 -14.21 11.62
N PRO A 197 -21.40 -14.92 11.62
CA PRO A 197 -22.09 -15.22 10.37
C PRO A 197 -22.42 -13.90 9.71
N ALA A 198 -21.93 -13.71 8.48
CA ALA A 198 -22.30 -12.55 7.67
C ALA A 198 -23.83 -12.40 7.76
N PRO A 199 -24.35 -11.20 8.07
CA PRO A 199 -25.78 -11.01 8.11
C PRO A 199 -26.35 -11.54 6.80
N ALA A 200 -27.39 -12.37 6.86
CA ALA A 200 -28.00 -13.05 5.72
C ALA A 200 -28.70 -12.08 4.73
N GLY A 201 -28.20 -10.85 4.60
CA GLY A 201 -28.45 -9.98 3.48
C GLY A 201 -27.88 -10.64 2.24
N THR A 202 -28.73 -10.79 1.22
CA THR A 202 -28.32 -11.09 -0.14
C THR A 202 -27.22 -10.13 -0.54
N SER A 203 -25.96 -10.59 -0.50
CA SER A 203 -24.87 -9.93 -1.19
C SER A 203 -25.21 -10.04 -2.66
N VAL A 204 -25.88 -9.01 -3.19
CA VAL A 204 -26.12 -8.91 -4.62
C VAL A 204 -24.74 -8.67 -5.19
N GLU A 205 -24.12 -9.73 -5.70
CA GLU A 205 -22.90 -9.65 -6.48
C GLU A 205 -23.15 -8.67 -7.62
N HIS A 206 -22.82 -7.40 -7.38
CA HIS A 206 -22.80 -6.38 -8.39
C HIS A 206 -21.61 -6.69 -9.30
N THR A 207 -21.83 -7.66 -10.19
CA THR A 207 -21.09 -7.81 -11.45
C THR A 207 -21.47 -6.70 -12.43
N ALA A 208 -21.73 -5.49 -11.90
CA ALA A 208 -21.79 -4.29 -12.70
C ALA A 208 -20.43 -4.18 -13.38
N GLY A 209 -20.42 -4.17 -14.72
CA GLY A 209 -19.20 -4.01 -15.49
C GLY A 209 -18.44 -2.82 -14.96
N HIS A 210 -17.33 -3.08 -14.26
CA HIS A 210 -16.55 -2.04 -13.62
C HIS A 210 -15.97 -1.19 -14.75
N ASN A 211 -16.44 0.05 -14.84
CA ASN A 211 -15.91 1.00 -15.80
C ASN A 211 -14.41 1.20 -15.47
N PRO A 212 -13.49 1.01 -16.44
CA PRO A 212 -12.07 1.21 -16.19
C PRO A 212 -11.74 2.64 -15.72
N ALA A 213 -12.57 3.64 -16.06
CA ALA A 213 -12.43 5.00 -15.54
C ALA A 213 -12.69 5.07 -14.03
N ASP A 214 -13.72 4.37 -13.53
CA ASP A 214 -14.07 4.36 -12.11
C ASP A 214 -12.99 3.63 -11.30
N ALA A 215 -12.45 2.53 -11.82
CA ALA A 215 -11.31 1.83 -11.21
C ALA A 215 -10.07 2.73 -11.11
N ARG A 216 -9.79 3.55 -12.13
CA ARG A 216 -8.67 4.51 -12.09
C ARG A 216 -8.90 5.60 -11.06
N LEU A 217 -10.09 6.19 -11.01
CA LEU A 217 -10.44 7.19 -10.00
C LEU A 217 -10.32 6.59 -8.60
N HIS A 218 -10.82 5.38 -8.40
CA HIS A 218 -10.69 4.65 -7.13
C HIS A 218 -9.22 4.48 -6.75
N HIS A 219 -8.36 3.99 -7.65
CA HIS A 219 -6.92 3.87 -7.38
C HIS A 219 -6.25 5.22 -7.04
N GLN A 220 -6.65 6.31 -7.70
CA GLN A 220 -6.14 7.65 -7.41
C GLN A 220 -6.56 8.13 -6.02
N LEU A 221 -7.82 7.91 -5.64
CA LEU A 221 -8.34 8.24 -4.31
C LEU A 221 -7.61 7.43 -3.23
N THR A 222 -7.47 6.11 -3.43
CA THR A 222 -6.75 5.23 -2.50
C THR A 222 -5.30 5.68 -2.32
N ALA A 223 -4.57 5.91 -3.42
CA ALA A 223 -3.20 6.41 -3.38
C ALA A 223 -3.09 7.76 -2.66
N GLY A 224 -3.99 8.71 -2.95
CA GLY A 224 -4.04 10.01 -2.29
C GLY A 224 -4.29 9.91 -0.77
N LEU A 225 -5.16 8.99 -0.34
CA LEU A 225 -5.39 8.72 1.08
C LEU A 225 -4.16 8.12 1.75
N ILE A 226 -3.52 7.12 1.13
CA ILE A 226 -2.28 6.51 1.63
C ILE A 226 -1.20 7.59 1.79
N THR A 227 -0.92 8.34 0.73
CA THR A 227 0.08 9.42 0.74
C THR A 227 -0.22 10.43 1.84
N ARG A 228 -1.48 10.87 1.99
CA ARG A 228 -1.86 11.80 3.06
C ARG A 228 -1.55 11.24 4.45
N GLN A 229 -1.86 9.97 4.71
CA GLN A 229 -1.62 9.36 6.02
C GLN A 229 -0.11 9.19 6.29
N LEU A 230 0.67 8.81 5.28
CA LEU A 230 2.12 8.72 5.38
C LEU A 230 2.75 10.09 5.65
N LEU A 231 2.37 11.12 4.90
CA LEU A 231 2.90 12.47 5.14
C LEU A 231 2.55 12.99 6.54
N THR A 232 1.34 12.69 7.02
CA THR A 232 0.91 13.02 8.39
C THR A 232 1.82 12.33 9.43
N LEU A 233 2.13 11.06 9.21
CA LEU A 233 3.05 10.28 10.05
C LEU A 233 4.48 10.83 9.99
N LEU A 234 5.02 11.07 8.79
CA LEU A 234 6.37 11.59 8.56
C LEU A 234 6.55 13.02 9.10
N ASP A 235 5.49 13.81 9.14
CA ASP A 235 5.50 15.12 9.80
C ASP A 235 5.57 15.01 11.33
N GLY A 236 5.43 13.80 11.89
CA GLY A 236 5.52 13.48 13.32
C GLY A 236 4.23 13.74 14.09
N VAL A 237 3.07 13.65 13.44
CA VAL A 237 1.78 13.65 14.14
C VAL A 237 1.65 12.36 14.95
N ARG A 238 1.48 12.51 16.26
CA ARG A 238 1.57 11.40 17.23
C ARG A 238 0.44 10.36 17.15
N ASN A 239 -0.69 10.70 16.53
CA ASN A 239 -1.82 9.79 16.38
C ASN A 239 -2.41 9.95 14.96
N PRO A 240 -1.77 9.37 13.94
CA PRO A 240 -2.34 9.33 12.60
C PRO A 240 -3.67 8.57 12.65
N ALA A 241 -4.61 8.91 11.76
CA ALA A 241 -5.96 8.33 11.78
C ALA A 241 -5.94 6.79 11.68
N LEU A 242 -4.88 6.23 11.09
CA LEU A 242 -4.67 4.80 10.88
C LEU A 242 -3.95 4.07 12.03
N ALA A 243 -3.53 4.75 13.12
CA ALA A 243 -2.83 4.08 14.22
C ALA A 243 -3.65 2.94 14.84
N GLU A 244 -4.94 3.20 15.04
CA GLU A 244 -5.87 2.28 15.70
C GLU A 244 -7.05 1.89 14.80
N HIS A 245 -7.00 2.23 13.51
CA HIS A 245 -8.13 2.06 12.61
C HIS A 245 -7.71 1.68 11.19
N SER A 246 -8.52 0.88 10.52
CA SER A 246 -8.51 0.75 9.06
C SER A 246 -9.46 1.77 8.43
N LEU A 247 -9.17 2.19 7.21
CA LEU A 247 -10.11 2.89 6.34
C LEU A 247 -10.54 1.93 5.23
N LEU A 248 -11.84 1.68 5.14
CA LEU A 248 -12.45 1.00 4.00
C LEU A 248 -12.97 2.06 3.03
N LEU A 249 -12.43 2.10 1.82
CA LEU A 249 -12.91 2.90 0.71
C LEU A 249 -13.74 2.02 -0.22
N ARG A 250 -14.97 2.45 -0.51
CA ARG A 250 -15.92 1.74 -1.38
C ARG A 250 -15.80 2.25 -2.83
N PRO A 251 -16.29 1.48 -3.82
CA PRO A 251 -16.26 1.88 -5.23
C PRO A 251 -17.01 3.20 -5.50
N ASP A 252 -18.05 3.49 -4.72
CA ASP A 252 -18.87 4.71 -4.82
C ASP A 252 -18.19 5.96 -4.23
N GLY A 253 -16.95 5.83 -3.75
CA GLY A 253 -16.20 6.89 -3.06
C GLY A 253 -16.60 7.08 -1.60
N GLY A 254 -17.59 6.33 -1.10
CA GLY A 254 -17.91 6.26 0.31
C GLY A 254 -16.73 5.65 1.08
N TRP A 255 -16.53 6.11 2.31
CA TRP A 255 -15.50 5.54 3.17
C TRP A 255 -16.00 5.31 4.59
N GLU A 256 -15.46 4.30 5.23
CA GLU A 256 -15.81 3.84 6.56
C GLU A 256 -14.52 3.66 7.37
N ARG A 257 -14.53 4.13 8.62
CA ARG A 257 -13.42 3.91 9.54
C ARG A 257 -13.76 2.74 10.45
N ARG A 258 -12.92 1.70 10.43
CA ARG A 258 -13.10 0.50 11.27
C ARG A 258 -12.06 0.49 12.38
N PRO A 259 -12.47 0.31 13.65
CA PRO A 259 -11.52 0.16 14.74
C PRO A 259 -10.70 -1.12 14.53
N ALA A 260 -9.40 -1.02 14.74
CA ALA A 260 -8.46 -2.12 14.69
C ALA A 260 -7.48 -2.02 15.89
N PRO A 261 -8.00 -2.15 17.12
CA PRO A 261 -7.21 -1.97 18.33
C PRO A 261 -6.23 -3.12 18.53
N VAL A 262 -5.29 -2.93 19.45
CA VAL A 262 -4.44 -4.01 19.97
C VAL A 262 -5.34 -5.11 20.55
N HIS A 263 -5.17 -6.34 20.06
CA HIS A 263 -5.98 -7.47 20.53
C HIS A 263 -5.55 -7.86 21.97
N PRO A 264 -6.48 -8.05 22.91
CA PRO A 264 -6.15 -8.30 24.33
C PRO A 264 -5.41 -9.62 24.54
N GLU A 265 -5.64 -10.62 23.68
CA GLU A 265 -4.98 -11.92 23.75
C GLU A 265 -3.66 -11.97 22.95
N CYS A 266 -3.25 -10.87 22.31
CA CYS A 266 -2.01 -10.88 21.56
C CYS A 266 -0.80 -10.86 22.48
N ALA A 267 0.20 -11.69 22.18
CA ALA A 267 1.45 -11.75 22.94
C ALA A 267 2.19 -10.40 23.03
N CYS A 268 1.93 -9.45 22.11
CA CYS A 268 2.52 -8.11 22.19
C CYS A 268 2.07 -7.32 23.43
N GLN A 269 0.94 -7.65 24.05
CA GLN A 269 0.49 -7.08 25.33
C GLN A 269 1.35 -7.55 26.50
N LEU A 270 2.03 -8.71 26.36
CA LEU A 270 2.89 -9.28 27.39
C LEU A 270 4.33 -8.74 27.29
N VAL A 271 4.71 -8.17 26.15
CA VAL A 271 6.01 -7.54 25.94
C VAL A 271 5.94 -6.14 26.51
N SER A 272 6.55 -5.93 27.68
CA SER A 272 6.76 -4.57 28.17
C SER A 272 7.66 -3.83 27.19
N PRO A 273 7.34 -2.59 26.79
CA PRO A 273 8.23 -1.80 25.94
C PRO A 273 9.56 -1.67 26.67
N GLU A 274 10.65 -2.10 26.02
CA GLU A 274 11.98 -1.90 26.56
C GLU A 274 12.21 -0.38 26.63
N PRO A 275 12.61 0.17 27.79
CA PRO A 275 12.83 1.61 27.90
C PRO A 275 13.88 2.02 26.86
N LEU A 276 13.50 2.93 25.96
CA LEU A 276 14.42 3.48 24.96
C LEU A 276 15.69 3.96 25.68
N PRO A 277 16.89 3.56 25.21
CA PRO A 277 18.14 4.04 25.81
C PRO A 277 18.16 5.56 25.74
N SER A 278 18.22 6.19 26.92
CA SER A 278 18.25 7.64 27.14
C SER A 278 19.52 8.28 26.61
#